data_AF-A0A7X7PVT4-F1
#
_entry.id   AF-A0A7X7PVT4-F1
#
_cell.length_a   1.000
_cell.length_b   1.000
_cell.length_c   1.000
_cell.angle_alpha   90.00
_cell.angle_beta   90.00
_cell.angle_gamma   90.00
#
_symmetry.space_group_name_H-M   'P 1'
#
loop_
_entity.id
_entity.type
_entity.pdbx_description
1 polymer ?
#
loop_
_entity_poly.entity_id
_entity_poly.type
_entity_poly.pdbx_seq_one_letter_code
_entity_poly.pdbx_strand_id
1 'polypeptide(L)'
;MILRNLRRIGALVLYGLFATTASASDPPTRLLDELFQDHAVLQRDRPIEIWGVGAPDDEIRVSFNGAEVSARADANGAWRTQLPAMPAGGPYALTASAASGVTHTISNVLVGDVWLCSGQSNMEMQTRASLNFWGESMRAANESIRLLTVARDTSATPRRTFSKPVRWQPTTAESFAEFSAVCFYFARELQKHVDVPMGLIHASWGGSRIEPWMSAEALRATGGYDDMLEILELRGTQPEAAIQRWGALWESWWNERVGGAQPWTGAKRGEWRSAPTKLSHWEGWGDPELETFNGMVWLRASVELNAKQAKQAATLSLAKIDDVDITWVNGRAVGSTAGPDTDRVYALPKGVLKAGANTIVVNALDLWAAGGPWGDAPRELKLADGTSIPLDGKWEYQIVPTSVGEPPRAPWDVTAGLTVIGNAMIAPLEHYQMRGVLWYQGESNTGQPETYEALLRHWMADWRGRFGSDASFLIVQLANFG
;
A
#
# COMPACT_ATOMS: atom_id res chain seq x y z
N MET A 1 -68.78 44.88 32.58
CA MET A 1 -68.53 44.93 31.12
C MET A 1 -67.02 44.84 30.88
N ILE A 2 -66.57 43.63 30.52
CA ILE A 2 -65.43 43.27 29.66
C ILE A 2 -64.16 44.15 29.72
N LEU A 3 -63.05 43.60 30.23
CA LEU A 3 -61.74 43.72 29.58
C LEU A 3 -60.81 42.55 29.94
N ARG A 4 -60.26 41.95 28.89
CA ARG A 4 -59.48 40.71 28.82
C ARG A 4 -57.97 40.96 29.00
N ASN A 5 -57.33 40.03 29.71
CA ASN A 5 -56.03 39.37 29.51
C ASN A 5 -54.83 40.12 28.89
N LEU A 6 -53.68 40.07 29.59
CA LEU A 6 -52.50 39.25 29.23
C LEU A 6 -51.42 39.29 30.32
N ARG A 7 -51.14 38.14 30.94
CA ARG A 7 -49.98 37.89 31.82
C ARG A 7 -48.78 37.47 30.97
N ARG A 8 -47.62 38.13 31.14
CA ARG A 8 -46.32 37.67 30.66
C ARG A 8 -45.68 36.81 31.75
N ILE A 9 -45.33 35.56 31.43
CA ILE A 9 -44.49 34.67 32.26
C ILE A 9 -43.10 34.66 31.62
N GLY A 10 -42.08 35.07 32.38
CA GLY A 10 -40.68 34.91 32.01
C GLY A 10 -40.19 33.53 32.43
N ALA A 11 -39.56 32.79 31.50
CA ALA A 11 -38.92 31.52 31.79
C ALA A 11 -37.39 31.73 31.95
N LEU A 12 -36.86 31.34 33.11
CA LEU A 12 -35.41 31.18 33.32
C LEU A 12 -34.93 29.93 32.58
N VAL A 13 -33.87 30.05 31.78
CA VAL A 13 -33.17 28.93 31.15
C VAL A 13 -31.96 28.56 32.03
N LEU A 14 -31.99 27.37 32.62
CA LEU A 14 -30.87 26.76 33.34
C LEU A 14 -29.96 26.04 32.33
N TYR A 15 -28.70 26.48 32.18
CA TYR A 15 -27.70 25.75 31.42
C TYR A 15 -27.21 24.53 32.24
N GLY A 16 -27.66 23.33 31.86
CA GLY A 16 -27.11 22.08 32.38
C GLY A 16 -25.81 21.73 31.66
N LEU A 17 -24.71 21.62 32.41
CA LEU A 17 -23.49 20.96 31.93
C LEU A 17 -23.80 19.48 31.70
N PHE A 18 -23.88 19.05 30.44
CA PHE A 18 -23.82 17.65 30.08
C PHE A 18 -22.37 17.18 30.15
N ALA A 19 -22.02 16.48 31.23
CA ALA A 19 -20.83 15.64 31.24
C ALA A 19 -21.09 14.47 30.28
N THR A 20 -20.39 14.45 29.14
CA THR A 20 -20.34 13.29 28.26
C THR A 20 -19.62 12.17 29.00
N THR A 21 -20.36 11.21 29.54
CA THR A 21 -19.78 9.94 30.00
C THR A 21 -19.23 9.23 28.77
N ALA A 22 -17.90 9.17 28.65
CA ALA A 22 -17.24 8.30 27.69
C ALA A 22 -17.70 6.86 28.00
N SER A 23 -18.38 6.22 27.04
CA SER A 23 -18.63 4.78 27.13
C SER A 23 -17.30 4.08 27.26
N ALA A 24 -17.08 3.37 28.36
CA ALA A 24 -15.96 2.45 28.47
C ALA A 24 -16.10 1.44 27.33
N SER A 25 -15.19 1.49 26.36
CA SER A 25 -15.03 0.43 25.38
C SER A 25 -14.76 -0.88 26.14
N ASP A 26 -15.37 -1.97 25.71
CA ASP A 26 -15.07 -3.29 26.27
C ASP A 26 -13.55 -3.50 26.28
N PRO A 27 -12.97 -4.04 27.38
CA PRO A 27 -11.54 -4.25 27.46
C PRO A 27 -11.09 -5.14 26.29
N PRO A 28 -9.93 -4.85 25.67
CA PRO A 28 -9.46 -5.60 24.52
C PRO A 28 -9.32 -7.08 24.87
N THR A 29 -9.81 -7.96 23.99
CA THR A 29 -9.77 -9.42 24.19
C THR A 29 -8.38 -10.02 24.01
N ARG A 30 -7.42 -9.23 23.51
CA ARG A 30 -6.00 -9.60 23.36
C ARG A 30 -5.13 -8.48 23.89
N LEU A 31 -4.18 -8.85 24.74
CA LEU A 31 -3.22 -7.90 25.30
C LEU A 31 -2.00 -7.69 24.41
N LEU A 32 -1.65 -8.70 23.60
CA LEU A 32 -0.45 -8.71 22.77
C LEU A 32 -0.81 -8.31 21.33
N ASP A 33 0.15 -7.67 20.66
CA ASP A 33 0.11 -7.43 19.21
C ASP A 33 -0.05 -8.73 18.40
N GLU A 34 -0.61 -8.62 17.19
CA GLU A 34 -0.88 -9.77 16.31
C GLU A 34 0.39 -10.52 15.84
N LEU A 35 1.57 -9.89 15.92
CA LEU A 35 2.85 -10.55 15.68
C LEU A 35 3.24 -11.55 16.78
N PHE A 36 2.74 -11.35 18.00
CA PHE A 36 2.94 -12.26 19.13
C PHE A 36 1.78 -13.25 19.18
N GLN A 37 1.97 -14.37 18.50
CA GLN A 37 1.01 -15.45 18.38
C GLN A 37 1.70 -16.81 18.54
N ASP A 38 0.91 -17.88 18.60
CA ASP A 38 1.44 -19.23 18.63
C ASP A 38 2.44 -19.45 17.48
N HIS A 39 3.50 -20.22 17.73
CA HIS A 39 4.57 -20.52 16.76
C HIS A 39 5.49 -19.35 16.38
N ALA A 40 5.38 -18.19 17.03
CA ALA A 40 6.27 -17.06 16.77
C ALA A 40 7.74 -17.37 17.08
N VAL A 41 8.65 -16.66 16.40
CA VAL A 41 10.09 -16.71 16.67
C VAL A 41 10.58 -15.33 17.03
N LEU A 42 11.08 -15.17 18.26
CA LEU A 42 11.64 -13.92 18.78
C LEU A 42 13.16 -13.90 18.56
N GLN A 43 13.72 -12.74 18.24
CA GLN A 43 15.16 -12.61 17.97
C GLN A 43 15.99 -12.89 19.23
N ARG A 44 16.93 -13.82 19.12
CA ARG A 44 17.90 -14.17 20.17
C ARG A 44 18.99 -13.12 20.36
N ASP A 45 19.69 -13.22 21.49
CA ASP A 45 20.92 -12.50 21.84
C ASP A 45 20.78 -10.97 21.83
N ARG A 46 19.54 -10.47 21.88
CA ARG A 46 19.20 -9.06 22.00
C ARG A 46 17.98 -8.89 22.90
N PRO A 47 17.81 -7.73 23.57
CA PRO A 47 16.61 -7.45 24.34
C PRO A 47 15.36 -7.59 23.47
N ILE A 48 14.33 -8.28 23.97
CA ILE A 48 13.12 -8.60 23.19
C ILE A 48 12.03 -7.62 23.56
N GLU A 49 11.61 -6.80 22.61
CA GLU A 49 10.53 -5.85 22.80
C GLU A 49 9.18 -6.53 22.63
N ILE A 50 8.30 -6.32 23.60
CA ILE A 50 6.94 -6.85 23.60
C ILE A 50 5.98 -5.68 23.76
N TRP A 51 4.93 -5.67 22.97
CA TRP A 51 3.93 -4.61 22.98
C TRP A 51 2.54 -5.15 22.68
N GLY A 52 1.55 -4.28 22.87
CA GLY A 52 0.18 -4.54 22.48
C GLY A 52 -0.76 -3.47 23.03
N VAL A 53 -1.97 -3.89 23.37
CA VAL A 53 -3.05 -2.99 23.80
C VAL A 53 -3.67 -3.50 25.10
N GLY A 54 -3.94 -2.61 26.05
CA GLY A 54 -4.63 -2.88 27.30
C GLY A 54 -5.69 -1.81 27.56
N ALA A 55 -6.40 -1.92 28.70
CA ALA A 55 -7.21 -0.79 29.15
C ALA A 55 -6.30 0.41 29.48
N PRO A 56 -6.74 1.66 29.28
CA PRO A 56 -5.94 2.83 29.62
C PRO A 56 -5.50 2.82 31.10
N ASP A 57 -4.23 3.15 31.34
CA ASP A 57 -3.59 3.14 32.68
C ASP A 57 -3.51 1.76 33.36
N ASP A 58 -3.83 0.67 32.66
CA ASP A 58 -3.71 -0.68 33.20
C ASP A 58 -2.24 -1.11 33.28
N GLU A 59 -1.89 -1.85 34.32
CA GLU A 59 -0.56 -2.44 34.45
C GLU A 59 -0.55 -3.81 33.79
N ILE A 60 0.31 -3.97 32.79
CA ILE A 60 0.49 -5.21 32.05
C ILE A 60 1.80 -5.85 32.49
N ARG A 61 1.71 -7.07 33.00
CA ARG A 61 2.83 -7.93 33.35
C ARG A 61 3.06 -8.94 32.23
N VAL A 62 4.29 -9.06 31.76
CA VAL A 62 4.70 -10.01 30.73
C VAL A 62 5.68 -11.01 31.34
N SER A 63 5.40 -12.30 31.16
CA SER A 63 6.29 -13.39 31.57
C SER A 63 6.69 -14.27 30.38
N PHE A 64 7.98 -14.61 30.32
CA PHE A 64 8.55 -15.43 29.25
C PHE A 64 9.84 -16.10 29.69
N ASN A 65 9.92 -17.43 29.58
CA ASN A 65 11.12 -18.22 29.91
C ASN A 65 11.76 -17.85 31.28
N GLY A 66 10.93 -17.71 32.31
CA GLY A 66 11.38 -17.36 33.67
C GLY A 66 11.70 -15.87 33.90
N ALA A 67 11.74 -15.04 32.85
CA ALA A 67 11.81 -13.60 32.97
C ALA A 67 10.41 -12.99 33.17
N GLU A 68 10.34 -11.90 33.93
CA GLU A 68 9.12 -11.15 34.17
C GLU A 68 9.42 -9.64 34.10
N VAL A 69 8.59 -8.90 33.38
CA VAL A 69 8.67 -7.45 33.22
C VAL A 69 7.26 -6.85 33.23
N SER A 70 7.15 -5.55 33.51
CA SER A 70 5.86 -4.85 33.48
C SER A 70 5.93 -3.60 32.61
N ALA A 71 4.77 -3.14 32.15
CA ALA A 71 4.57 -1.82 31.56
C ALA A 71 3.17 -1.31 31.91
N ARG A 72 2.97 -0.01 31.79
CA ARG A 72 1.68 0.65 31.98
C ARG A 72 1.16 1.08 30.61
N ALA A 73 -0.11 0.76 30.33
CA ALA A 73 -0.78 1.21 29.13
C ALA A 73 -1.02 2.72 29.16
N ASP A 74 -0.78 3.39 28.04
CA ASP A 74 -1.00 4.82 27.89
C ASP A 74 -2.51 5.17 27.83
N ALA A 75 -2.82 6.45 27.66
CA ALA A 75 -4.21 6.92 27.58
C ALA A 75 -5.01 6.31 26.40
N ASN A 76 -4.32 5.79 25.38
CA ASN A 76 -4.92 5.12 24.22
C ASN A 76 -4.88 3.58 24.38
N GLY A 77 -4.40 3.07 25.51
CA GLY A 77 -4.26 1.64 25.79
C GLY A 77 -2.98 1.01 25.23
N ALA A 78 -2.14 1.75 24.51
CA ALA A 78 -0.90 1.18 23.97
C ALA A 78 0.13 0.98 25.08
N TRP A 79 0.81 -0.17 25.08
CA TRP A 79 1.87 -0.46 26.03
C TRP A 79 3.05 -1.16 25.34
N ARG A 80 4.24 -0.98 25.91
CA ARG A 80 5.47 -1.67 25.47
C ARG A 80 6.39 -1.90 26.66
N THR A 81 7.04 -3.05 26.67
CA THR A 81 8.06 -3.44 27.65
C THR A 81 9.19 -4.19 26.94
N GLN A 82 10.26 -4.49 27.66
CA GLN A 82 11.43 -5.15 27.10
C GLN A 82 11.89 -6.28 28.01
N LEU A 83 11.90 -7.50 27.49
CA LEU A 83 12.50 -8.67 28.12
C LEU A 83 14.03 -8.65 27.93
N PRO A 84 14.82 -9.24 28.84
CA PRO A 84 16.26 -9.35 28.68
C PRO A 84 16.62 -10.17 27.44
N ALA A 85 17.86 -10.01 26.97
CA ALA A 85 18.39 -10.86 25.90
C ALA A 85 18.44 -12.33 26.33
N MET A 86 18.06 -13.22 25.42
CA MET A 86 17.99 -14.66 25.66
C MET A 86 18.74 -15.43 24.57
N PRO A 87 19.44 -16.53 24.90
CA PRO A 87 20.00 -17.42 23.89
C PRO A 87 18.90 -18.13 23.12
N ALA A 88 19.29 -18.78 22.02
CA ALA A 88 18.40 -19.61 21.24
C ALA A 88 17.75 -20.73 22.09
N GLY A 89 16.47 -21.02 21.85
CA GLY A 89 15.77 -22.06 22.60
C GLY A 89 14.25 -22.07 22.37
N GLY A 90 13.55 -22.76 23.25
CA GLY A 90 12.11 -23.00 23.19
C GLY A 90 11.78 -24.47 22.89
N PRO A 91 10.49 -24.81 22.76
CA PRO A 91 9.34 -23.91 22.85
C PRO A 91 9.05 -23.39 24.25
N TYR A 92 8.64 -22.13 24.33
CA TYR A 92 8.18 -21.47 25.56
C TYR A 92 6.73 -20.97 25.42
N ALA A 93 6.15 -20.58 26.55
CA ALA A 93 4.90 -19.82 26.59
C ALA A 93 5.21 -18.36 26.96
N LEU A 94 4.61 -17.42 26.23
CA LEU A 94 4.65 -15.99 26.55
C LEU A 94 3.28 -15.57 27.05
N THR A 95 3.21 -15.00 28.25
CA THR A 95 1.95 -14.58 28.88
C THR A 95 1.97 -13.11 29.19
N ALA A 96 0.95 -12.38 28.75
CA ALA A 96 0.64 -11.04 29.20
C ALA A 96 -0.59 -11.09 30.12
N SER A 97 -0.50 -10.48 31.30
CA SER A 97 -1.58 -10.39 32.27
C SER A 97 -1.77 -8.94 32.69
N ALA A 98 -3.01 -8.45 32.58
CA ALA A 98 -3.41 -7.14 33.00
C ALA A 98 -3.89 -7.14 34.45
N ALA A 99 -3.65 -6.07 35.21
CA ALA A 99 -4.14 -5.94 36.58
C ALA A 99 -5.68 -5.94 36.65
N SER A 100 -6.35 -5.55 35.57
CA SER A 100 -7.80 -5.70 35.37
C SER A 100 -8.30 -7.15 35.31
N GLY A 101 -7.41 -8.14 35.22
CA GLY A 101 -7.72 -9.57 35.23
C GLY A 101 -7.74 -10.24 33.85
N VAL A 102 -7.55 -9.49 32.76
CA VAL A 102 -7.38 -10.07 31.42
C VAL A 102 -6.03 -10.78 31.35
N THR A 103 -5.98 -11.98 30.79
CA THR A 103 -4.73 -12.70 30.53
C THR A 103 -4.75 -13.26 29.12
N HIS A 104 -3.63 -13.11 28.41
CA HIS A 104 -3.41 -13.62 27.07
C HIS A 104 -2.09 -14.39 27.03
N THR A 105 -2.17 -15.69 26.76
CA THR A 105 -1.01 -16.59 26.65
C THR A 105 -0.91 -17.11 25.24
N ILE A 106 0.29 -17.05 24.68
CA ILE A 106 0.67 -17.69 23.42
C ILE A 106 1.69 -18.80 23.70
N SER A 107 1.64 -19.85 22.90
CA SER A 107 2.38 -21.09 23.11
C SER A 107 3.30 -21.40 21.93
N ASN A 108 4.26 -22.30 22.15
CA ASN A 108 5.19 -22.73 21.11
C ASN A 108 6.00 -21.58 20.51
N VAL A 109 6.43 -20.65 21.36
CA VAL A 109 7.29 -19.52 20.96
C VAL A 109 8.75 -19.96 21.02
N LEU A 110 9.49 -19.73 19.94
CA LEU A 110 10.92 -20.01 19.85
C LEU A 110 11.73 -18.71 20.02
N VAL A 111 12.96 -18.84 20.48
CA VAL A 111 13.97 -17.77 20.46
C VAL A 111 15.05 -18.19 19.46
N GLY A 112 15.29 -17.37 18.45
CA GLY A 112 16.10 -17.75 17.29
C GLY A 112 16.53 -16.58 16.40
N ASP A 113 16.97 -16.87 15.18
CA ASP A 113 17.31 -15.85 14.18
C ASP A 113 16.11 -15.51 13.31
N VAL A 114 15.69 -14.25 13.31
CA VAL A 114 14.56 -13.75 12.53
C VAL A 114 15.05 -13.03 11.27
N TRP A 115 14.50 -13.40 10.12
CA TRP A 115 14.87 -12.86 8.81
C TRP A 115 13.66 -12.29 8.08
N LEU A 116 13.81 -11.06 7.56
CA LEU A 116 12.83 -10.44 6.67
C LEU A 116 13.26 -10.62 5.23
N CYS A 117 12.44 -11.31 4.45
CA CYS A 117 12.61 -11.56 3.03
C CYS A 117 11.68 -10.66 2.23
N SER A 118 12.25 -9.71 1.51
CA SER A 118 11.53 -8.65 0.82
C SER A 118 12.08 -8.36 -0.58
N GLY A 119 11.35 -7.54 -1.35
CA GLY A 119 11.66 -7.21 -2.73
C GLY A 119 10.50 -7.52 -3.68
N GLN A 120 10.83 -7.87 -4.93
CA GLN A 120 9.86 -8.01 -6.02
C GLN A 120 9.46 -9.46 -6.35
N SER A 121 9.00 -9.71 -7.57
CA SER A 121 8.45 -10.98 -8.08
C SER A 121 9.37 -12.17 -7.85
N ASN A 122 10.69 -11.97 -7.97
CA ASN A 122 11.67 -13.02 -7.72
C ASN A 122 11.71 -13.45 -6.23
N MET A 123 11.45 -12.55 -5.29
CA MET A 123 11.21 -12.91 -3.88
C MET A 123 9.83 -13.54 -3.67
N GLU A 124 8.82 -13.11 -4.46
CA GLU A 124 7.45 -13.63 -4.41
C GLU A 124 7.32 -15.06 -4.93
N MET A 125 8.25 -15.52 -5.79
CA MET A 125 8.21 -16.85 -6.39
C MET A 125 8.06 -17.93 -5.32
N GLN A 126 6.94 -18.65 -5.38
CA GLN A 126 6.58 -19.66 -4.40
C GLN A 126 7.39 -20.95 -4.62
N THR A 127 7.64 -21.73 -3.57
CA THR A 127 8.38 -23.00 -3.69
C THR A 127 7.70 -24.00 -4.62
N ARG A 128 6.36 -23.99 -4.75
CA ARG A 128 5.64 -24.84 -5.72
C ARG A 128 6.03 -24.59 -7.19
N ALA A 129 6.60 -23.43 -7.49
CA ALA A 129 7.13 -23.09 -8.80
C ALA A 129 8.61 -23.48 -8.97
N SER A 130 9.27 -24.03 -7.94
CA SER A 130 10.67 -24.45 -8.02
C SER A 130 10.83 -25.80 -8.73
N LEU A 131 11.95 -25.96 -9.45
CA LEU A 131 12.24 -27.18 -10.23
C LEU A 131 12.34 -28.45 -9.36
N ASN A 132 12.75 -28.30 -8.11
CA ASN A 132 12.95 -29.39 -7.13
C ASN A 132 11.78 -29.53 -6.14
N PHE A 133 10.65 -28.83 -6.35
CA PHE A 133 9.53 -28.79 -5.42
C PHE A 133 9.14 -30.16 -4.84
N TRP A 134 8.92 -31.17 -5.70
CA TRP A 134 8.48 -32.49 -5.26
C TRP A 134 9.46 -33.18 -4.29
N GLY A 135 10.76 -33.08 -4.57
CA GLY A 135 11.79 -33.67 -3.72
C GLY A 135 11.91 -32.95 -2.37
N GLU A 136 11.73 -31.64 -2.39
CA GLU A 136 11.83 -30.80 -1.19
C GLU A 136 10.59 -30.89 -0.31
N SER A 137 9.39 -30.90 -0.91
CA SER A 137 8.11 -30.97 -0.19
C SER A 137 8.02 -32.20 0.72
N MET A 138 8.51 -33.35 0.25
CA MET A 138 8.58 -34.59 1.05
C MET A 138 9.50 -34.50 2.28
N ARG A 139 10.37 -33.49 2.35
CA ARG A 139 11.37 -33.27 3.41
C ARG A 139 11.24 -31.90 4.07
N ALA A 140 10.24 -31.11 3.70
CA ALA A 140 10.11 -29.72 4.10
C ALA A 140 9.69 -29.58 5.57
N ALA A 141 9.00 -30.58 6.12
CA ALA A 141 8.53 -30.56 7.50
C ALA A 141 9.67 -30.24 8.48
N ASN A 142 9.57 -29.11 9.17
CA ASN A 142 10.60 -28.60 10.05
C ASN A 142 9.97 -27.75 11.16
N GLU A 143 10.15 -28.17 12.41
CA GLU A 143 9.61 -27.47 13.58
C GLU A 143 10.47 -26.29 14.03
N SER A 144 11.72 -26.20 13.56
CA SER A 144 12.65 -25.12 13.90
C SER A 144 12.69 -24.01 12.85
N ILE A 145 12.01 -24.16 11.72
CA ILE A 145 11.78 -23.09 10.74
C ILE A 145 10.30 -22.69 10.77
N ARG A 146 10.03 -21.44 11.10
CA ARG A 146 8.67 -20.87 11.16
C ARG A 146 8.49 -19.81 10.09
N LEU A 147 7.31 -19.80 9.50
CA LEU A 147 6.97 -18.98 8.34
C LEU A 147 5.89 -17.98 8.71
N LEU A 148 6.01 -16.75 8.22
CA LEU A 148 4.98 -15.72 8.27
C LEU A 148 4.96 -14.97 6.94
N THR A 149 3.79 -14.86 6.32
CA THR A 149 3.63 -14.09 5.07
C THR A 149 2.80 -12.85 5.33
N VAL A 150 3.32 -11.69 4.94
CA VAL A 150 2.61 -10.42 4.96
C VAL A 150 1.83 -10.29 3.66
N ALA A 151 0.52 -10.09 3.76
CA ALA A 151 -0.31 -9.90 2.59
C ALA A 151 -0.06 -8.55 1.92
N ARG A 152 -0.10 -8.53 0.58
CA ARG A 152 0.00 -7.31 -0.22
C ARG A 152 -1.08 -6.29 0.16
N ASP A 153 -0.63 -5.09 0.54
CA ASP A 153 -1.47 -3.93 0.78
C ASP A 153 -0.68 -2.61 0.69
N THR A 154 -1.39 -1.48 0.55
CA THR A 154 -0.80 -0.15 0.47
C THR A 154 -1.46 0.83 1.44
N SER A 155 -0.73 1.86 1.85
CA SER A 155 -1.30 2.96 2.63
C SER A 155 -0.53 4.25 2.43
N ALA A 156 -1.24 5.38 2.34
CA ALA A 156 -0.61 6.69 2.26
C ALA A 156 0.09 7.10 3.57
N THR A 157 -0.24 6.45 4.68
CA THR A 157 0.33 6.72 6.02
C THR A 157 0.76 5.42 6.70
N PRO A 158 1.84 5.41 7.50
CA PRO A 158 2.25 4.23 8.25
C PRO A 158 1.12 3.65 9.10
N ARG A 159 0.92 2.34 9.01
CA ARG A 159 -0.04 1.61 9.84
C ARG A 159 0.64 0.99 11.04
N ARG A 160 -0.11 0.92 12.15
CA ARG A 160 0.31 0.22 13.37
C ARG A 160 0.05 -1.29 13.31
N THR A 161 -0.95 -1.71 12.54
CA THR A 161 -1.39 -3.11 12.41
C THR A 161 -1.57 -3.48 10.94
N PHE A 162 -1.56 -4.77 10.63
CA PHE A 162 -1.89 -5.26 9.31
C PHE A 162 -3.39 -5.12 9.03
N SER A 163 -3.76 -4.89 7.77
CA SER A 163 -5.18 -4.92 7.36
C SER A 163 -5.73 -6.33 7.18
N LYS A 164 -4.83 -7.29 6.95
CA LYS A 164 -5.11 -8.70 6.74
C LYS A 164 -4.34 -9.47 7.81
N PRO A 165 -4.97 -10.42 8.51
CA PRO A 165 -4.30 -11.16 9.57
C PRO A 165 -3.04 -11.86 9.07
N VAL A 166 -1.96 -11.74 9.84
CA VAL A 166 -0.72 -12.49 9.64
C VAL A 166 -0.68 -13.71 10.56
N ARG A 167 -0.02 -14.79 10.13
CA ARG A 167 0.08 -16.03 10.92
C ARG A 167 1.48 -16.60 10.88
N TRP A 168 2.05 -16.86 12.06
CA TRP A 168 3.20 -17.74 12.22
C TRP A 168 2.74 -19.18 12.10
N GLN A 169 3.47 -19.97 11.32
CA GLN A 169 3.17 -21.38 11.12
C GLN A 169 4.44 -22.23 11.10
N PRO A 170 4.39 -23.49 11.57
CA PRO A 170 5.44 -24.47 11.28
C PRO A 170 5.66 -24.62 9.77
N THR A 171 6.84 -25.09 9.40
CA THR A 171 7.05 -25.59 8.04
C THR A 171 6.41 -26.98 7.92
N THR A 172 5.41 -27.10 7.05
CA THR A 172 4.78 -28.34 6.58
C THR A 172 4.87 -28.39 5.06
N ALA A 173 4.42 -29.47 4.42
CA ALA A 173 4.39 -29.54 2.96
C ALA A 173 3.51 -28.42 2.34
N GLU A 174 2.40 -28.10 3.00
CA GLU A 174 1.43 -27.08 2.57
C GLU A 174 1.99 -25.66 2.78
N SER A 175 2.48 -25.35 3.98
CA SER A 175 3.02 -24.01 4.26
C SER A 175 4.30 -23.73 3.47
N PHE A 176 5.12 -24.76 3.23
CA PHE A 176 6.25 -24.69 2.31
C PHE A 176 5.82 -24.31 0.91
N ALA A 177 4.83 -25.02 0.33
CA ALA A 177 4.41 -24.89 -1.07
C ALA A 177 4.04 -23.44 -1.46
N GLU A 178 3.41 -22.72 -0.55
CA GLU A 178 2.92 -21.36 -0.78
C GLU A 178 3.90 -20.25 -0.38
N PHE A 179 5.02 -20.58 0.29
CA PHE A 179 5.99 -19.61 0.78
C PHE A 179 7.05 -19.26 -0.27
N SER A 180 7.75 -18.14 -0.06
CA SER A 180 8.88 -17.71 -0.90
C SER A 180 9.97 -18.79 -1.00
N ALA A 181 10.29 -19.20 -2.22
CA ALA A 181 11.33 -20.17 -2.52
C ALA A 181 12.71 -19.68 -2.09
N VAL A 182 13.03 -18.43 -2.43
CA VAL A 182 14.32 -17.81 -2.10
C VAL A 182 14.50 -17.76 -0.58
N CYS A 183 13.48 -17.27 0.13
CA CYS A 183 13.54 -17.14 1.58
C CYS A 183 13.69 -18.49 2.29
N PHE A 184 12.90 -19.49 1.89
CA PHE A 184 12.94 -20.81 2.51
C PHE A 184 14.27 -21.52 2.27
N TYR A 185 14.73 -21.57 1.01
CA TYR A 185 15.97 -22.28 0.68
C TYR A 185 17.19 -21.61 1.32
N PHE A 186 17.21 -20.28 1.46
CA PHE A 186 18.22 -19.59 2.26
C PHE A 186 18.29 -20.13 3.69
N ALA A 187 17.16 -20.16 4.39
CA ALA A 187 17.11 -20.60 5.78
C ALA A 187 17.46 -22.08 5.94
N ARG A 188 16.95 -22.94 5.05
CA ARG A 188 17.27 -24.37 4.99
C ARG A 188 18.77 -24.60 4.82
N GLU A 189 19.41 -23.89 3.90
CA GLU A 189 20.86 -24.01 3.70
C GLU A 189 21.65 -23.46 4.89
N LEU A 190 21.24 -22.32 5.44
CA LEU A 190 21.89 -21.72 6.61
C LEU A 190 21.81 -22.64 7.83
N GLN A 191 20.68 -23.32 8.04
CA GLN A 191 20.46 -24.20 9.19
C GLN A 191 21.39 -25.42 9.21
N LYS A 192 21.97 -25.82 8.06
CA LYS A 192 23.00 -26.89 8.02
C LYS A 192 24.27 -26.53 8.79
N HIS A 193 24.52 -25.23 8.98
CA HIS A 193 25.72 -24.70 9.62
C HIS A 193 25.40 -23.93 10.92
N VAL A 194 24.14 -23.56 11.12
CA VAL A 194 23.66 -22.74 12.23
C VAL A 194 22.49 -23.46 12.90
N ASP A 195 22.77 -24.16 14.01
CA ASP A 195 21.78 -24.93 14.77
C ASP A 195 20.97 -24.02 15.71
N VAL A 196 20.06 -23.26 15.10
CA VAL A 196 19.25 -22.23 15.75
C VAL A 196 17.85 -22.25 15.14
N PRO A 197 16.76 -22.04 15.91
CA PRO A 197 15.45 -21.77 15.34
C PRO A 197 15.49 -20.56 14.40
N MET A 198 14.72 -20.60 13.31
CA MET A 198 14.65 -19.53 12.32
C MET A 198 13.21 -19.09 12.09
N GLY A 199 12.98 -17.79 12.19
CA GLY A 199 11.71 -17.15 11.83
C GLY A 199 11.86 -16.43 10.50
N LEU A 200 11.03 -16.77 9.52
CA LEU A 200 11.07 -16.17 8.19
C LEU A 200 9.80 -15.34 7.95
N ILE A 201 9.99 -14.04 7.76
CA ILE A 201 8.92 -13.11 7.41
C ILE A 201 9.05 -12.79 5.92
N HIS A 202 8.03 -13.14 5.13
CA HIS A 202 7.96 -12.87 3.71
C HIS A 202 7.06 -11.68 3.42
N ALA A 203 7.63 -10.60 2.87
CA ALA A 203 6.92 -9.39 2.47
C ALA A 203 7.45 -8.89 1.12
N SER A 204 6.85 -9.32 0.01
CA SER A 204 7.27 -8.96 -1.34
C SER A 204 6.10 -8.51 -2.22
N TRP A 205 6.41 -7.78 -3.29
CA TRP A 205 5.42 -7.38 -4.30
C TRP A 205 6.06 -7.26 -5.69
N GLY A 206 5.62 -8.11 -6.63
CA GLY A 206 6.02 -8.08 -8.04
C GLY A 206 6.00 -6.70 -8.71
N GLY A 207 7.05 -6.41 -9.49
CA GLY A 207 7.20 -5.16 -10.23
C GLY A 207 7.49 -3.91 -9.40
N SER A 208 7.48 -4.00 -8.06
CA SER A 208 7.78 -2.85 -7.21
C SER A 208 9.22 -2.36 -7.35
N ARG A 209 9.41 -1.04 -7.37
CA ARG A 209 10.69 -0.36 -7.15
C ARG A 209 11.04 -0.33 -5.65
N ILE A 210 12.20 0.20 -5.25
CA ILE A 210 12.58 0.33 -3.83
C ILE A 210 11.82 1.46 -3.11
N GLU A 211 11.48 2.55 -3.80
CA GLU A 211 10.87 3.75 -3.23
C GLU A 211 9.52 3.50 -2.52
N PRO A 212 8.61 2.65 -3.03
CA PRO A 212 7.40 2.25 -2.29
C PRO A 212 7.67 1.59 -0.94
N TRP A 213 8.84 0.98 -0.71
CA TRP A 213 9.20 0.28 0.53
C TRP A 213 9.91 1.17 1.55
N MET A 214 10.42 2.31 1.11
CA MET A 214 11.16 3.24 1.95
C MET A 214 10.23 4.09 2.80
N SER A 215 10.72 4.52 3.97
CA SER A 215 10.03 5.54 4.76
C SER A 215 10.11 6.91 4.09
N ALA A 216 9.19 7.81 4.43
CA ALA A 216 9.25 9.20 3.98
C ALA A 216 10.55 9.88 4.42
N GLU A 217 11.06 9.57 5.61
CA GLU A 217 12.34 10.08 6.12
C GLU A 217 13.53 9.63 5.25
N ALA A 218 13.58 8.33 4.90
CA ALA A 218 14.65 7.79 4.06
C ALA A 218 14.64 8.38 2.64
N LEU A 219 13.44 8.61 2.07
CA LEU A 219 13.31 9.26 0.76
C LEU A 219 13.72 10.73 0.82
N ARG A 220 13.31 11.49 1.86
CA ARG A 220 13.77 12.87 2.05
C ARG A 220 15.28 12.96 2.21
N ALA A 221 15.89 12.03 2.94
CA ALA A 221 17.35 11.95 3.08
C ALA A 221 18.06 11.65 1.74
N THR A 222 17.39 10.95 0.82
CA THR A 222 17.91 10.72 -0.54
C THR A 222 17.83 11.99 -1.41
N GLY A 223 16.82 12.84 -1.17
CA GLY A 223 16.59 14.10 -1.87
C GLY A 223 15.77 13.96 -3.15
N GLY A 224 15.07 15.04 -3.55
CA GLY A 224 14.29 15.08 -4.79
C GLY A 224 12.87 14.51 -4.70
N TYR A 225 12.41 14.11 -3.51
CA TYR A 225 11.10 13.48 -3.30
C TYR A 225 10.10 14.35 -2.52
N ASP A 226 10.48 15.53 -2.04
CA ASP A 226 9.68 16.34 -1.12
C ASP A 226 8.29 16.69 -1.65
N ASP A 227 8.19 17.23 -2.88
CA ASP A 227 6.91 17.58 -3.49
C ASP A 227 5.96 16.38 -3.63
N MET A 228 6.51 15.22 -4.00
CA MET A 228 5.74 13.99 -4.20
C MET A 228 5.29 13.39 -2.87
N LEU A 229 6.12 13.49 -1.83
CA LEU A 229 5.76 13.09 -0.47
C LEU A 229 4.68 14.00 0.11
N GLU A 230 4.78 15.32 -0.10
CA GLU A 230 3.73 16.27 0.31
C GLU A 230 2.39 15.96 -0.39
N ILE A 231 2.41 15.62 -1.68
CA ILE A 231 1.21 15.19 -2.41
C ILE A 231 0.62 13.92 -1.80
N LEU A 232 1.45 12.96 -1.40
CA LEU A 232 0.99 11.72 -0.77
C LEU A 232 0.38 11.96 0.62
N GLU A 233 1.03 12.77 1.45
CA GLU A 233 0.52 13.18 2.77
C GLU A 233 -0.82 13.90 2.63
N LEU A 234 -0.92 14.81 1.65
CA LEU A 234 -2.16 15.50 1.33
C LEU A 234 -3.25 14.53 0.89
N ARG A 235 -2.92 13.44 0.17
CA ARG A 235 -3.91 12.43 -0.25
C ARG A 235 -4.55 11.72 0.94
N GLY A 236 -3.81 11.52 2.03
CA GLY A 236 -4.34 10.89 3.25
C GLY A 236 -5.43 11.71 3.95
N THR A 237 -5.46 13.03 3.74
CA THR A 237 -6.38 13.95 4.45
C THR A 237 -7.33 14.70 3.52
N GLN A 238 -6.89 15.04 2.32
CA GLN A 238 -7.56 15.88 1.33
C GLN A 238 -7.34 15.32 -0.09
N PRO A 239 -7.95 14.16 -0.43
CA PRO A 239 -7.70 13.46 -1.69
C PRO A 239 -8.01 14.31 -2.94
N GLU A 240 -9.03 15.18 -2.89
CA GLU A 240 -9.35 16.10 -3.99
C GLU A 240 -8.24 17.13 -4.24
N ALA A 241 -7.64 17.67 -3.18
CA ALA A 241 -6.55 18.63 -3.29
C ALA A 241 -5.28 17.94 -3.79
N ALA A 242 -5.02 16.71 -3.33
CA ALA A 242 -3.89 15.90 -3.78
C ALA A 242 -3.96 15.59 -5.27
N ILE A 243 -5.12 15.21 -5.82
CA ILE A 243 -5.24 14.96 -7.25
C ILE A 243 -5.10 16.24 -8.09
N GLN A 244 -5.50 17.41 -7.58
CA GLN A 244 -5.21 18.68 -8.25
C GLN A 244 -3.70 18.97 -8.29
N ARG A 245 -3.00 18.80 -7.16
CA ARG A 245 -1.55 19.07 -7.09
C ARG A 245 -0.77 18.07 -7.95
N TRP A 246 -1.19 16.80 -7.96
CA TRP A 246 -0.65 15.79 -8.87
C TRP A 246 -0.88 16.15 -10.34
N GLY A 247 -2.10 16.54 -10.70
CA GLY A 247 -2.42 17.01 -12.06
C GLY A 247 -1.52 18.17 -12.49
N ALA A 248 -1.36 19.18 -11.64
CA ALA A 248 -0.49 20.32 -11.93
C ALA A 248 0.98 19.92 -12.15
N LEU A 249 1.51 18.99 -11.35
CA LEU A 249 2.87 18.47 -11.52
C LEU A 249 3.02 17.72 -12.84
N TRP A 250 2.07 16.82 -13.15
CA TRP A 250 2.05 16.07 -14.40
C TRP A 250 1.93 17.01 -15.62
N GLU A 251 1.06 18.01 -15.54
CA GLU A 251 0.88 19.02 -16.58
C GLU A 251 2.14 19.87 -16.79
N SER A 252 2.87 20.21 -15.72
CA SER A 252 4.17 20.90 -15.83
C SER A 252 5.17 20.06 -16.61
N TRP A 253 5.31 18.78 -16.22
CA TRP A 253 6.19 17.83 -16.91
C TRP A 253 5.87 17.73 -18.41
N TRP A 254 4.58 17.66 -18.75
CA TRP A 254 4.14 17.60 -20.14
C TRP A 254 4.47 18.89 -20.90
N ASN A 255 4.17 20.04 -20.32
CA ASN A 255 4.38 21.34 -20.97
C ASN A 255 5.86 21.62 -21.27
N GLU A 256 6.76 21.19 -20.39
CA GLU A 256 8.22 21.28 -20.59
C GLU A 256 8.71 20.49 -21.81
N ARG A 257 7.96 19.47 -22.25
CA ARG A 257 8.35 18.56 -23.34
C ARG A 257 7.64 18.82 -24.66
N VAL A 258 6.38 19.24 -24.60
CA VAL A 258 5.49 19.26 -25.79
C VAL A 258 5.15 20.69 -26.25
N GLY A 259 5.77 21.72 -25.66
CA GLY A 259 5.73 23.09 -26.20
C GLY A 259 4.33 23.73 -26.20
N GLY A 260 3.48 23.37 -25.23
CA GLY A 260 2.21 24.05 -24.96
C GLY A 260 0.95 23.45 -25.58
N ALA A 261 1.00 22.24 -26.16
CA ALA A 261 -0.22 21.46 -26.39
C ALA A 261 -0.80 21.01 -25.04
N GLN A 262 -2.08 21.28 -24.78
CA GLN A 262 -2.74 20.96 -23.49
C GLN A 262 -4.01 20.12 -23.74
N PRO A 263 -3.88 18.82 -24.07
CA PRO A 263 -5.03 17.96 -24.44
C PRO A 263 -6.13 17.92 -23.38
N TRP A 264 -5.77 18.00 -22.09
CA TRP A 264 -6.70 17.98 -20.97
C TRP A 264 -7.73 19.12 -20.98
N THR A 265 -7.44 20.25 -21.65
CA THR A 265 -8.40 21.36 -21.84
C THR A 265 -9.57 21.00 -22.75
N GLY A 266 -9.47 19.86 -23.47
CA GLY A 266 -10.41 19.43 -24.50
C GLY A 266 -10.17 20.06 -25.87
N ALA A 267 -9.17 20.93 -26.00
CA ALA A 267 -8.75 21.48 -27.28
C ALA A 267 -8.09 20.40 -28.15
N LYS A 268 -8.66 20.16 -29.33
CA LYS A 268 -8.06 19.26 -30.32
C LYS A 268 -6.91 19.97 -31.00
N ARG A 269 -5.69 19.53 -30.71
CA ARG A 269 -4.48 19.83 -31.49
C ARG A 269 -3.93 18.51 -32.02
N GLY A 270 -3.33 18.55 -33.22
CA GLY A 270 -2.90 17.36 -33.93
C GLY A 270 -4.06 16.52 -34.46
N GLU A 271 -3.76 15.32 -34.93
CA GLU A 271 -4.74 14.39 -35.47
C GLU A 271 -5.39 13.58 -34.33
N TRP A 272 -6.72 13.51 -34.33
CA TRP A 272 -7.52 12.68 -33.44
C TRP A 272 -8.30 11.68 -34.29
N ARG A 273 -8.25 10.41 -33.92
CA ARG A 273 -8.88 9.29 -34.62
C ARG A 273 -10.06 8.76 -33.81
N SER A 274 -11.06 8.18 -34.47
CA SER A 274 -12.18 7.53 -33.78
C SER A 274 -11.72 6.21 -33.17
N ALA A 275 -11.97 6.00 -31.88
CA ALA A 275 -11.75 4.71 -31.23
C ALA A 275 -12.89 3.73 -31.55
N PRO A 276 -12.69 2.41 -31.40
CA PRO A 276 -13.77 1.43 -31.53
C PRO A 276 -14.92 1.70 -30.56
N THR A 277 -16.14 1.28 -30.96
CA THR A 277 -17.35 1.50 -30.14
C THR A 277 -17.22 0.90 -28.75
N LYS A 278 -16.71 -0.34 -28.65
CA LYS A 278 -16.35 -1.00 -27.40
C LYS A 278 -14.82 -0.95 -27.28
N LEU A 279 -14.31 -0.26 -26.27
CA LEU A 279 -12.87 -0.19 -26.03
C LEU A 279 -12.35 -1.52 -25.45
N SER A 280 -11.25 -1.97 -26.03
CA SER A 280 -10.38 -3.08 -25.60
C SER A 280 -8.92 -2.61 -25.61
N HIS A 281 -7.97 -3.49 -25.30
CA HIS A 281 -6.56 -3.22 -25.58
C HIS A 281 -6.37 -2.69 -27.00
N TRP A 282 -5.53 -1.67 -27.17
CA TRP A 282 -5.46 -0.90 -28.42
C TRP A 282 -4.75 -1.64 -29.55
N GLU A 283 -3.98 -2.68 -29.23
CA GLU A 283 -3.38 -3.59 -30.21
C GLU A 283 -4.48 -4.30 -31.02
N GLY A 284 -5.68 -4.42 -30.45
CA GLY A 284 -6.86 -4.99 -31.10
C GLY A 284 -7.73 -4.00 -31.88
N TRP A 285 -7.36 -2.71 -31.96
CA TRP A 285 -8.20 -1.69 -32.60
C TRP A 285 -8.11 -1.67 -34.13
N GLY A 286 -7.12 -2.36 -34.70
CA GLY A 286 -6.88 -2.36 -36.14
C GLY A 286 -6.21 -1.09 -36.66
N ASP A 287 -5.59 -0.29 -35.77
CA ASP A 287 -4.66 0.78 -36.15
C ASP A 287 -3.23 0.18 -36.20
N PRO A 288 -2.57 0.17 -37.37
CA PRO A 288 -1.21 -0.35 -37.50
C PRO A 288 -0.18 0.34 -36.59
N GLU A 289 -0.41 1.60 -36.19
CA GLU A 289 0.49 2.31 -35.27
C GLU A 289 0.36 1.85 -33.82
N LEU A 290 -0.70 1.10 -33.47
CA LEU A 290 -0.97 0.62 -32.12
C LEU A 290 -0.75 -0.90 -31.95
N GLU A 291 -0.50 -1.66 -33.02
CA GLU A 291 -0.38 -3.14 -32.97
C GLU A 291 0.72 -3.65 -32.01
N THR A 292 1.75 -2.83 -31.75
CA THR A 292 2.89 -3.17 -30.87
C THR A 292 3.36 -1.98 -30.03
N PHE A 293 2.48 -0.99 -29.83
CA PHE A 293 2.85 0.29 -29.26
C PHE A 293 2.79 0.29 -27.73
N ASN A 294 3.96 0.44 -27.11
CA ASN A 294 4.08 0.81 -25.70
C ASN A 294 4.35 2.32 -25.61
N GLY A 295 3.51 3.06 -24.89
CA GLY A 295 3.65 4.50 -24.75
C GLY A 295 2.37 5.16 -24.28
N MET A 296 2.28 6.48 -24.47
CA MET A 296 1.09 7.23 -24.09
C MET A 296 0.10 7.35 -25.25
N VAL A 297 -1.18 7.15 -24.94
CA VAL A 297 -2.31 7.46 -25.83
C VAL A 297 -3.25 8.40 -25.09
N TRP A 298 -3.56 9.53 -25.71
CA TRP A 298 -4.65 10.39 -25.27
C TRP A 298 -5.98 9.81 -25.72
N LEU A 299 -6.95 9.77 -24.82
CA LEU A 299 -8.34 9.41 -25.07
C LEU A 299 -9.24 10.58 -24.70
N ARG A 300 -10.29 10.81 -25.48
CA ARG A 300 -11.23 11.90 -25.26
C ARG A 300 -12.66 11.44 -25.53
N ALA A 301 -13.58 11.78 -24.63
CA ALA A 301 -15.01 11.64 -24.84
C ALA A 301 -15.75 12.94 -24.50
N SER A 302 -16.96 13.11 -25.01
CA SER A 302 -17.83 14.24 -24.68
C SER A 302 -19.24 13.78 -24.32
N VAL A 303 -19.83 14.41 -23.31
CA VAL A 303 -21.22 14.16 -22.88
C VAL A 303 -21.97 15.48 -22.71
N GLU A 304 -23.23 15.51 -23.15
CA GLU A 304 -24.12 16.64 -22.97
C GLU A 304 -24.93 16.47 -21.68
N LEU A 305 -24.92 17.50 -20.82
CA LEU A 305 -25.67 17.50 -19.56
C LEU A 305 -26.65 18.66 -19.52
N ASN A 306 -27.88 18.41 -19.07
CA ASN A 306 -28.80 19.50 -18.77
C ASN A 306 -28.42 20.21 -17.45
N ALA A 307 -29.03 21.37 -17.19
CA ALA A 307 -28.72 22.19 -16.02
C ALA A 307 -29.00 21.50 -14.67
N LYS A 308 -29.89 20.51 -14.61
CA LYS A 308 -30.16 19.73 -13.39
C LYS A 308 -29.06 18.70 -13.17
N GLN A 309 -28.67 17.97 -14.22
CA GLN A 309 -27.60 16.97 -14.18
C GLN A 309 -26.26 17.60 -13.79
N ALA A 310 -25.91 18.75 -14.38
CA ALA A 310 -24.65 19.43 -14.13
C ALA A 310 -24.42 19.91 -12.68
N LYS A 311 -25.48 20.06 -11.88
CA LYS A 311 -25.38 20.50 -10.47
C LYS A 311 -25.11 19.35 -9.50
N GLN A 312 -25.09 18.12 -9.99
CA GLN A 312 -24.93 16.94 -9.15
C GLN A 312 -23.45 16.62 -8.92
N ALA A 313 -23.18 15.94 -7.82
CA ALA A 313 -21.98 15.11 -7.75
C ALA A 313 -22.17 13.88 -8.66
N ALA A 314 -21.08 13.27 -9.08
CA ALA A 314 -21.11 12.09 -9.93
C ALA A 314 -19.93 11.16 -9.64
N THR A 315 -19.97 9.99 -10.25
CA THR A 315 -18.85 9.05 -10.32
C THR A 315 -18.54 8.81 -11.79
N LEU A 316 -17.28 8.97 -12.16
CA LEU A 316 -16.77 8.58 -13.48
C LEU A 316 -16.15 7.20 -13.38
N SER A 317 -16.71 6.24 -14.11
CA SER A 317 -16.17 4.88 -14.24
C SER A 317 -15.60 4.72 -15.64
N LEU A 318 -14.35 4.26 -15.76
CA LEU A 318 -13.66 4.06 -17.06
C LEU A 318 -13.27 2.59 -17.31
N ALA A 319 -13.78 1.66 -16.50
CA ALA A 319 -13.31 0.27 -16.43
C ALA A 319 -11.81 0.21 -16.12
N LYS A 320 -11.10 -0.81 -16.61
CA LYS A 320 -9.64 -0.91 -16.45
C LYS A 320 -8.92 -0.14 -17.55
N ILE A 321 -7.73 0.34 -17.23
CA ILE A 321 -6.77 0.93 -18.17
C ILE A 321 -5.41 0.34 -17.83
N ASP A 322 -4.79 -0.30 -18.82
CA ASP A 322 -3.46 -0.89 -18.70
C ASP A 322 -2.40 0.09 -19.25
N ASP A 323 -1.41 0.55 -18.51
CA ASP A 323 -1.11 0.28 -17.09
C ASP A 323 -1.56 1.41 -16.16
N VAL A 324 -1.46 2.65 -16.65
CA VAL A 324 -1.63 3.86 -15.84
C VAL A 324 -2.52 4.84 -16.55
N ASP A 325 -3.33 5.56 -15.77
CA ASP A 325 -3.97 6.76 -16.26
C ASP A 325 -3.74 7.98 -15.39
N ILE A 326 -3.90 9.12 -16.02
CA ILE A 326 -4.38 10.35 -15.38
C ILE A 326 -5.57 10.87 -16.19
N THR A 327 -6.61 11.30 -15.49
CA THR A 327 -7.90 11.65 -16.07
C THR A 327 -8.30 13.06 -15.68
N TRP A 328 -8.83 13.82 -16.65
CA TRP A 328 -9.38 15.16 -16.50
C TRP A 328 -10.85 15.22 -16.92
N VAL A 329 -11.62 16.04 -16.21
CA VAL A 329 -12.97 16.44 -16.62
C VAL A 329 -13.01 17.95 -16.73
N ASN A 330 -13.33 18.47 -17.91
CA ASN A 330 -13.36 19.90 -18.20
C ASN A 330 -12.05 20.64 -17.84
N GLY A 331 -10.89 20.00 -18.09
CA GLY A 331 -9.58 20.57 -17.77
C GLY A 331 -9.15 20.44 -16.31
N ARG A 332 -9.99 19.88 -15.43
CA ARG A 332 -9.65 19.62 -14.02
C ARG A 332 -9.22 18.17 -13.88
N ALA A 333 -8.04 17.91 -13.30
CA ALA A 333 -7.62 16.55 -12.97
C ALA A 333 -8.60 15.92 -11.95
N VAL A 334 -9.00 14.67 -12.12
CA VAL A 334 -10.01 14.02 -11.26
C VAL A 334 -9.57 12.65 -10.75
N GLY A 335 -8.57 12.04 -11.38
CA GLY A 335 -8.12 10.72 -11.02
C GLY A 335 -6.79 10.36 -11.63
N SER A 336 -6.07 9.46 -10.96
CA SER A 336 -4.92 8.76 -11.51
C SER A 336 -4.75 7.46 -10.76
N THR A 337 -4.65 6.37 -11.50
CA THR A 337 -4.55 5.02 -10.97
C THR A 337 -3.54 4.23 -11.82
N ALA A 338 -2.82 3.34 -11.16
CA ALA A 338 -1.88 2.42 -11.79
C ALA A 338 -2.30 0.97 -11.55
N GLY A 339 -1.84 0.09 -12.43
CA GLY A 339 -2.02 -1.34 -12.37
C GLY A 339 -3.04 -1.85 -13.40
N PRO A 340 -2.74 -2.96 -14.09
CA PRO A 340 -3.55 -3.49 -15.19
C PRO A 340 -4.95 -3.91 -14.74
N ASP A 341 -5.07 -4.40 -13.51
CA ASP A 341 -6.29 -5.05 -13.00
C ASP A 341 -7.19 -4.17 -12.13
N THR A 342 -6.92 -2.87 -12.05
CA THR A 342 -7.68 -1.96 -11.16
C THR A 342 -8.75 -1.19 -11.95
N ASP A 343 -10.00 -1.24 -11.50
CA ASP A 343 -11.04 -0.40 -12.10
C ASP A 343 -10.79 1.08 -11.80
N ARG A 344 -10.91 1.92 -12.82
CA ARG A 344 -10.80 3.36 -12.73
C ARG A 344 -12.14 3.96 -12.35
N VAL A 345 -12.27 4.37 -11.09
CA VAL A 345 -13.49 4.94 -10.51
C VAL A 345 -13.15 6.23 -9.79
N TYR A 346 -13.63 7.35 -10.32
CA TYR A 346 -13.28 8.70 -9.86
C TYR A 346 -14.51 9.45 -9.37
N ALA A 347 -14.46 9.89 -8.10
CA ALA A 347 -15.48 10.77 -7.54
C ALA A 347 -15.38 12.16 -8.19
N LEU A 348 -16.52 12.69 -8.63
CA LEU A 348 -16.66 14.02 -9.19
C LEU A 348 -17.51 14.87 -8.23
N PRO A 349 -16.90 15.73 -7.43
CA PRO A 349 -17.62 16.66 -6.56
C PRO A 349 -18.51 17.63 -7.35
N LYS A 350 -19.46 18.25 -6.66
CA LYS A 350 -20.27 19.32 -7.25
C LYS A 350 -19.37 20.44 -7.77
N GLY A 351 -19.68 20.94 -8.96
CA GLY A 351 -18.93 22.02 -9.61
C GLY A 351 -17.87 21.56 -10.62
N VAL A 352 -17.58 20.25 -10.72
CA VAL A 352 -16.72 19.70 -11.78
C VAL A 352 -17.47 19.65 -13.13
N LEU A 353 -18.75 19.29 -13.10
CA LEU A 353 -19.61 19.22 -14.26
C LEU A 353 -20.26 20.58 -14.57
N LYS A 354 -20.56 20.83 -15.84
CA LYS A 354 -21.25 22.04 -16.33
C LYS A 354 -22.43 21.69 -17.23
N ALA A 355 -23.37 22.61 -17.38
CA ALA A 355 -24.46 22.45 -18.33
C ALA A 355 -23.91 22.52 -19.77
N GLY A 356 -24.47 21.73 -20.68
CA GLY A 356 -23.97 21.53 -22.04
C GLY A 356 -22.84 20.50 -22.10
N ALA A 357 -21.92 20.72 -23.04
CA ALA A 357 -20.80 19.82 -23.32
C ALA A 357 -19.83 19.70 -22.13
N ASN A 358 -19.59 18.48 -21.68
CA ASN A 358 -18.52 18.13 -20.75
C ASN A 358 -17.52 17.24 -21.47
N THR A 359 -16.23 17.53 -21.32
CA THR A 359 -15.15 16.73 -21.92
C THR A 359 -14.46 15.90 -20.85
N ILE A 360 -14.27 14.61 -21.15
CA ILE A 360 -13.47 13.68 -20.38
C ILE A 360 -12.22 13.41 -21.20
N VAL A 361 -11.04 13.61 -20.60
CA VAL A 361 -9.75 13.36 -21.25
C VAL A 361 -8.95 12.42 -20.36
N VAL A 362 -8.33 11.41 -20.96
CA VAL A 362 -7.48 10.44 -20.27
C VAL A 362 -6.14 10.39 -20.98
N ASN A 363 -5.05 10.48 -20.25
CA ASN A 363 -3.77 9.99 -20.74
C ASN A 363 -3.63 8.55 -20.23
N ALA A 364 -3.56 7.58 -21.12
CA ALA A 364 -3.26 6.20 -20.80
C ALA A 364 -1.80 5.93 -21.16
N LEU A 365 -1.00 5.45 -20.21
CA LEU A 365 0.37 5.01 -20.40
C LEU A 365 0.42 3.49 -20.30
N ASP A 366 0.90 2.86 -21.35
CA ASP A 366 1.31 1.46 -21.36
C ASP A 366 2.83 1.36 -21.24
N LEU A 367 3.30 0.51 -20.33
CA LEU A 367 4.72 0.27 -20.14
C LEU A 367 5.21 -0.94 -20.94
N TRP A 368 4.37 -1.96 -21.13
CA TRP A 368 4.74 -3.19 -21.83
C TRP A 368 3.51 -4.00 -22.27
N ALA A 369 3.76 -4.92 -23.20
CA ALA A 369 2.80 -5.91 -23.65
C ALA A 369 1.54 -5.31 -24.31
N ALA A 370 0.40 -5.27 -23.62
CA ALA A 370 -0.88 -4.88 -24.20
C ALA A 370 -1.45 -3.68 -23.45
N GLY A 371 -1.63 -2.56 -24.14
CA GLY A 371 -1.97 -1.29 -23.54
C GLY A 371 -3.44 -0.88 -23.70
N GLY A 372 -3.84 0.06 -22.84
CA GLY A 372 -5.08 0.81 -23.01
C GLY A 372 -6.30 0.25 -22.26
N PRO A 373 -7.50 0.76 -22.58
CA PRO A 373 -8.71 0.44 -21.84
C PRO A 373 -9.16 -1.00 -22.05
N TRP A 374 -9.44 -1.76 -20.99
CA TRP A 374 -9.95 -3.13 -21.13
C TRP A 374 -10.96 -3.50 -20.03
N GLY A 375 -11.45 -4.73 -20.10
CA GLY A 375 -12.46 -5.27 -19.18
C GLY A 375 -13.90 -4.92 -19.57
N ASP A 376 -14.83 -5.60 -18.90
CA ASP A 376 -16.28 -5.52 -19.19
C ASP A 376 -17.04 -4.60 -18.23
N ALA A 377 -16.36 -3.99 -17.25
CA ALA A 377 -17.00 -3.00 -16.38
C ALA A 377 -17.51 -1.80 -17.21
N PRO A 378 -18.63 -1.16 -16.82
CA PRO A 378 -19.23 -0.09 -17.60
C PRO A 378 -18.34 1.15 -17.60
N ARG A 379 -18.24 1.78 -18.77
CA ARG A 379 -17.67 3.13 -18.93
C ARG A 379 -18.80 4.14 -18.93
N GLU A 380 -18.97 4.84 -17.81
CA GLU A 380 -20.14 5.67 -17.56
C GLU A 380 -19.85 6.86 -16.66
N LEU A 381 -20.68 7.89 -16.80
CA LEU A 381 -20.86 8.95 -15.82
C LEU A 381 -22.14 8.68 -15.03
N LYS A 382 -22.01 8.29 -13.77
CA LYS A 382 -23.13 8.00 -12.87
C LYS A 382 -23.40 9.19 -11.96
N LEU A 383 -24.57 9.82 -12.11
CA LEU A 383 -24.97 10.97 -11.31
C LEU A 383 -25.52 10.54 -9.94
N ALA A 384 -25.51 11.47 -8.98
CA ALA A 384 -25.98 11.21 -7.61
C ALA A 384 -27.45 10.75 -7.52
N ASP A 385 -28.30 11.11 -8.47
CA ASP A 385 -29.69 10.64 -8.56
C ASP A 385 -29.85 9.21 -9.15
N GLY A 386 -28.73 8.55 -9.46
CA GLY A 386 -28.70 7.21 -10.04
C GLY A 386 -28.75 7.18 -11.56
N THR A 387 -28.92 8.33 -12.23
CA THR A 387 -28.85 8.40 -13.70
C THR A 387 -27.46 7.96 -14.17
N SER A 388 -27.40 6.98 -15.06
CA SER A 388 -26.16 6.59 -15.75
C SER A 388 -26.16 7.12 -17.18
N ILE A 389 -25.02 7.71 -17.57
CA ILE A 389 -24.76 8.20 -18.92
C ILE A 389 -23.61 7.39 -19.50
N PRO A 390 -23.85 6.51 -20.49
CA PRO A 390 -22.81 5.67 -21.06
C PRO A 390 -21.79 6.48 -21.87
N LEU A 391 -20.54 6.02 -21.90
CA LEU A 391 -19.43 6.62 -22.64
C LEU A 391 -19.00 5.82 -23.88
N ASP A 392 -19.50 4.59 -24.05
CA ASP A 392 -19.18 3.76 -25.21
C ASP A 392 -19.58 4.42 -26.54
N GLY A 393 -18.74 4.23 -27.56
CA GLY A 393 -18.92 4.84 -28.89
C GLY A 393 -18.66 6.35 -28.96
N LYS A 394 -18.17 6.98 -27.89
CA LYS A 394 -17.91 8.43 -27.84
C LYS A 394 -16.43 8.81 -27.84
N TRP A 395 -15.55 7.82 -27.96
CA TRP A 395 -14.12 7.99 -27.75
C TRP A 395 -13.37 8.31 -29.03
N GLU A 396 -12.48 9.28 -28.91
CA GLU A 396 -11.45 9.61 -29.88
C GLU A 396 -10.09 9.41 -29.21
N TYR A 397 -9.05 9.11 -29.98
CA TYR A 397 -7.69 8.97 -29.46
C TYR A 397 -6.64 9.71 -30.28
N GLN A 398 -5.51 9.96 -29.65
CA GLN A 398 -4.32 10.51 -30.26
C GLN A 398 -3.08 9.85 -29.66
N ILE A 399 -2.23 9.29 -30.52
CA ILE A 399 -0.97 8.65 -30.14
C ILE A 399 0.05 9.73 -29.76
N VAL A 400 0.76 9.55 -28.64
CA VAL A 400 1.84 10.45 -28.23
C VAL A 400 3.17 9.91 -28.77
N PRO A 401 4.00 10.75 -29.43
CA PRO A 401 5.33 10.34 -29.84
C PRO A 401 6.17 9.84 -28.66
N THR A 402 6.83 8.69 -28.81
CA THR A 402 7.69 8.11 -27.77
C THR A 402 8.84 9.03 -27.36
N SER A 403 9.23 9.97 -28.22
CA SER A 403 10.22 11.02 -27.93
C SER A 403 9.82 11.96 -26.80
N VAL A 404 8.55 12.00 -26.38
CA VAL A 404 8.10 12.75 -25.20
C VAL A 404 8.64 12.11 -23.91
N GLY A 405 8.87 10.80 -23.90
CA GLY A 405 9.36 10.04 -22.75
C GLY A 405 8.27 9.67 -21.74
N GLU A 406 8.66 8.97 -20.68
CA GLU A 406 7.74 8.49 -19.64
C GLU A 406 7.35 9.62 -18.67
N PRO A 407 6.05 9.79 -18.34
CA PRO A 407 5.60 10.74 -17.34
C PRO A 407 6.02 10.33 -15.92
N PRO A 408 6.04 11.28 -14.97
CA PRO A 408 6.17 10.92 -13.56
C PRO A 408 5.01 10.00 -13.14
N ARG A 409 5.28 9.13 -12.17
CA ARG A 409 4.30 8.21 -11.59
C ARG A 409 3.67 8.83 -10.35
N ALA A 410 2.36 8.66 -10.16
CA ALA A 410 1.69 9.21 -8.99
C ALA A 410 2.35 8.68 -7.70
N PRO A 411 2.47 9.47 -6.62
CA PRO A 411 3.17 9.01 -5.43
C PRO A 411 2.44 7.88 -4.70
N TRP A 412 1.18 7.63 -5.06
CA TRP A 412 0.38 6.49 -4.59
C TRP A 412 0.31 5.32 -5.58
N ASP A 413 1.09 5.35 -6.66
CA ASP A 413 1.30 4.18 -7.50
C ASP A 413 1.86 3.05 -6.64
N VAL A 414 1.27 1.85 -6.76
CA VAL A 414 1.61 0.71 -5.93
C VAL A 414 3.06 0.30 -6.09
N THR A 415 3.53 0.20 -7.34
CA THR A 415 4.84 -0.37 -7.66
C THR A 415 5.89 0.68 -7.99
N ALA A 416 5.47 1.89 -8.37
CA ALA A 416 6.39 2.99 -8.71
C ALA A 416 6.19 4.26 -7.88
N GLY A 417 5.26 4.26 -6.91
CA GLY A 417 5.02 5.38 -6.00
C GLY A 417 6.02 5.43 -4.86
N LEU A 418 5.64 6.12 -3.78
CA LEU A 418 6.53 6.40 -2.65
C LEU A 418 5.92 5.90 -1.36
N THR A 419 6.68 5.20 -0.52
CA THR A 419 6.30 4.77 0.85
C THR A 419 5.10 3.83 1.00
N VAL A 420 4.23 3.72 -0.01
CA VAL A 420 2.89 3.15 0.17
C VAL A 420 2.89 1.67 0.56
N ILE A 421 3.87 0.90 0.07
CA ILE A 421 4.06 -0.50 0.46
C ILE A 421 4.67 -0.57 1.86
N GLY A 422 5.74 0.19 2.12
CA GLY A 422 6.43 0.25 3.41
C GLY A 422 5.47 0.60 4.54
N ASN A 423 4.60 1.58 4.33
CA ASN A 423 3.59 2.03 5.28
C ASN A 423 2.59 0.93 5.70
N ALA A 424 2.24 0.01 4.79
CA ALA A 424 1.22 -1.01 5.06
C ALA A 424 1.79 -2.38 5.41
N MET A 425 2.95 -2.74 4.84
CA MET A 425 3.54 -4.07 4.95
C MET A 425 4.75 -4.13 5.89
N ILE A 426 5.47 -3.01 6.08
CA ILE A 426 6.73 -2.96 6.84
C ILE A 426 6.56 -2.21 8.15
N ALA A 427 5.83 -1.09 8.18
CA ALA A 427 5.60 -0.31 9.39
C ALA A 427 4.94 -1.12 10.53
N PRO A 428 4.00 -2.06 10.29
CA PRO A 428 3.48 -2.90 11.36
C PRO A 428 4.51 -3.87 11.98
N LEU A 429 5.64 -4.12 11.30
CA LEU A 429 6.74 -4.93 11.83
C LEU A 429 7.71 -4.12 12.71
N GLU A 430 7.53 -2.81 12.82
CA GLU A 430 8.43 -1.93 13.56
C GLU A 430 8.64 -2.44 14.99
N HIS A 431 9.88 -2.38 15.49
CA HIS A 431 10.30 -2.90 16.80
C HIS A 431 10.41 -4.43 16.90
N TYR A 432 9.96 -5.19 15.90
CA TYR A 432 10.26 -6.62 15.83
C TYR A 432 11.71 -6.81 15.39
N GLN A 433 12.61 -7.10 16.33
CA GLN A 433 14.03 -7.20 16.02
C GLN A 433 14.33 -8.37 15.08
N MET A 434 15.31 -8.18 14.20
CA MET A 434 15.67 -9.15 13.17
C MET A 434 17.18 -9.31 13.04
N ARG A 435 17.63 -10.52 12.76
CA ARG A 435 19.03 -10.85 12.46
C ARG A 435 19.47 -10.17 11.17
N GLY A 436 18.58 -10.11 10.19
CA GLY A 436 18.86 -9.46 8.92
C GLY A 436 17.71 -9.50 7.92
N VAL A 437 18.02 -8.98 6.75
CA VAL A 437 17.09 -8.75 5.65
C VAL A 437 17.67 -9.34 4.37
N LEU A 438 16.84 -10.08 3.63
CA LEU A 438 17.10 -10.52 2.27
C LEU A 438 16.29 -9.62 1.34
N TRP A 439 16.98 -8.84 0.52
CA TRP A 439 16.37 -7.94 -0.45
C TRP A 439 16.64 -8.42 -1.85
N TYR A 440 15.61 -8.87 -2.56
CA TYR A 440 15.73 -9.26 -3.96
C TYR A 440 15.03 -8.25 -4.86
N GLN A 441 15.84 -7.38 -5.46
CA GLN A 441 15.41 -6.40 -6.45
C GLN A 441 16.31 -6.53 -7.67
N GLY A 442 15.72 -6.84 -8.82
CA GLY A 442 16.47 -7.18 -10.02
C GLY A 442 16.05 -6.46 -11.29
N GLU A 443 14.94 -5.72 -11.32
CA GLU A 443 14.36 -5.23 -12.60
C GLU A 443 13.91 -3.77 -12.53
N SER A 444 13.06 -3.38 -11.57
CA SER A 444 12.31 -2.12 -11.69
C SER A 444 13.12 -0.83 -11.53
N ASN A 445 14.34 -0.89 -10.96
CA ASN A 445 15.23 0.26 -10.76
C ASN A 445 16.51 0.21 -11.64
N THR A 446 16.68 -0.78 -12.53
CA THR A 446 17.96 -1.01 -13.25
C THR A 446 18.37 0.14 -14.18
N GLY A 447 17.41 0.95 -14.64
CA GLY A 447 17.69 2.14 -15.45
C GLY A 447 18.23 3.35 -14.69
N GLN A 448 18.40 3.28 -13.35
CA GLN A 448 18.81 4.41 -12.50
C GLN A 448 19.89 4.02 -11.47
N PRO A 449 21.07 3.54 -11.90
CA PRO A 449 22.05 2.93 -10.99
C PRO A 449 22.59 3.90 -9.92
N GLU A 450 22.88 5.15 -10.25
CA GLU A 450 23.41 6.12 -9.28
C GLU A 450 22.36 6.48 -8.22
N THR A 451 21.12 6.72 -8.63
CA THR A 451 19.99 6.97 -7.72
C THR A 451 19.75 5.75 -6.83
N TYR A 452 19.85 4.55 -7.40
CA TYR A 452 19.61 3.30 -6.67
C TYR A 452 20.63 3.07 -5.55
N GLU A 453 21.91 3.40 -5.75
CA GLU A 453 22.91 3.31 -4.67
C GLU A 453 22.53 4.19 -3.47
N ALA A 454 22.11 5.43 -3.73
CA ALA A 454 21.69 6.36 -2.69
C ALA A 454 20.41 5.89 -1.97
N LEU A 455 19.43 5.40 -2.72
CA LEU A 455 18.20 4.83 -2.18
C LEU A 455 18.50 3.64 -1.27
N LEU A 456 19.32 2.69 -1.74
CA LEU A 456 19.69 1.50 -0.99
C LEU A 456 20.41 1.86 0.32
N ARG A 457 21.30 2.85 0.30
CA ARG A 457 22.02 3.33 1.49
C ARG A 457 21.06 3.87 2.55
N HIS A 458 20.15 4.77 2.18
CA HIS A 458 19.20 5.36 3.12
C HIS A 458 18.14 4.36 3.58
N TRP A 459 17.70 3.46 2.69
CA TRP A 459 16.80 2.36 3.02
C TRP A 459 17.41 1.40 4.06
N MET A 460 18.66 0.96 3.87
CA MET A 460 19.35 0.12 4.85
C MET A 460 19.52 0.84 6.20
N ALA A 461 19.80 2.14 6.19
CA ALA A 461 19.91 2.93 7.42
C ALA A 461 18.57 3.01 8.17
N ASP A 462 17.48 3.29 7.47
CA ASP A 462 16.12 3.32 8.03
C ASP A 462 15.71 1.95 8.61
N TRP A 463 15.95 0.86 7.88
CA TRP A 463 15.59 -0.48 8.34
C TRP A 463 16.45 -0.97 9.50
N ARG A 464 17.73 -0.55 9.60
CA ARG A 464 18.54 -0.74 10.82
C ARG A 464 17.95 0.00 12.02
N GLY A 465 17.41 1.20 11.81
CA GLY A 465 16.69 1.95 12.84
C GLY A 465 15.43 1.23 13.34
N ARG A 466 14.73 0.50 12.45
CA ARG A 466 13.48 -0.21 12.75
C ARG A 466 13.68 -1.60 13.38
N PHE A 467 14.65 -2.37 12.87
CA PHE A 467 14.77 -3.82 13.15
C PHE A 467 16.05 -4.20 13.91
N GLY A 468 16.97 -3.26 14.13
CA GLY A 468 18.20 -3.46 14.88
C GLY A 468 19.43 -2.92 14.14
N SER A 469 20.28 -2.17 14.85
CA SER A 469 21.41 -1.44 14.27
C SER A 469 22.46 -2.34 13.59
N ASP A 470 22.55 -3.59 14.01
CA ASP A 470 23.45 -4.62 13.50
C ASP A 470 22.76 -5.63 12.57
N ALA A 471 21.54 -5.33 12.11
CA ALA A 471 20.86 -6.15 11.09
C ALA A 471 21.73 -6.25 9.83
N SER A 472 21.93 -7.48 9.37
CA SER A 472 22.65 -7.80 8.14
C SER A 472 21.75 -7.62 6.91
N PHE A 473 22.31 -7.19 5.78
CA PHE A 473 21.57 -7.04 4.53
C PHE A 473 22.21 -7.89 3.44
N LEU A 474 21.43 -8.80 2.86
CA LEU A 474 21.81 -9.57 1.69
C LEU A 474 21.05 -9.02 0.50
N ILE A 475 21.77 -8.37 -0.40
CA ILE A 475 21.21 -7.76 -1.61
C ILE A 475 21.40 -8.74 -2.76
N VAL A 476 20.30 -9.11 -3.41
CA VAL A 476 20.27 -10.05 -4.53
C VAL A 476 19.78 -9.32 -5.77
N GLN A 477 20.53 -9.44 -6.86
CA GLN A 477 20.22 -8.87 -8.17
C GLN A 477 20.24 -9.98 -9.22
N LEU A 478 19.52 -9.77 -10.32
CA LEU A 478 19.56 -10.66 -11.47
C LEU A 478 20.88 -10.51 -12.21
N ALA A 479 21.59 -11.62 -12.43
CA ALA A 479 22.82 -11.62 -13.19
C ALA A 479 22.58 -11.08 -14.61
N ASN A 480 23.43 -10.13 -15.04
CA ASN A 480 23.39 -9.48 -16.35
C ASN A 480 22.13 -8.65 -16.67
N PHE A 481 21.29 -8.34 -15.68
CA PHE A 481 20.09 -7.51 -15.88
C PHE A 481 20.13 -6.20 -15.09
N GLY A 482 20.87 -6.16 -13.98
CA GLY A 482 21.01 -5.00 -13.10
C GLY A 482 22.43 -4.77 -12.63
#